data_AF-A0A918I4L1-F1
#
_entry.id   AF-A0A918I4L1-F1
#
_cell.length_a   1.000
_cell.length_b   1.000
_cell.length_c   1.000
_cell.angle_alpha   90.00
_cell.angle_beta   90.00
_cell.angle_gamma   90.00
#
_symmetry.space_group_name_H-M   'P 1'
#
loop_
_entity.id
_entity.type
_entity.pdbx_description
1 polymer ?
#
loop_
_entity_poly.entity_id
_entity_poly.type
_entity_poly.pdbx_seq_one_letter_code
_entity_poly.pdbx_strand_id
1 'polypeptide(L)'
;MTWRRLRVIIQHLPPESHTMTALRNAMPAEDFEKQAESGEPERDRWSKQEQILAGIYDRLGDLQYITVVANSDGKGRKPKRPAPLPRPGVTKPKKQQAMSEQAANKLFELINGGAA
;
A
#
# COMPACT_ATOMS: atom_id res chain seq x y z
N MET A 1 17.03 -33.54 -11.07
CA MET A 1 15.80 -32.88 -10.53
C MET A 1 14.79 -32.74 -11.65
N THR A 2 13.49 -32.97 -11.42
CA THR A 2 12.45 -32.81 -12.46
C THR A 2 11.67 -31.51 -12.27
N TRP A 3 11.14 -30.93 -13.36
CA TRP A 3 10.32 -29.71 -13.32
C TRP A 3 9.11 -29.84 -12.39
N ARG A 4 8.49 -31.02 -12.35
CA ARG A 4 7.38 -31.32 -11.42
C ARG A 4 7.84 -31.23 -9.97
N ARG A 5 9.02 -31.77 -9.65
CA ARG A 5 9.55 -31.77 -8.28
C ARG A 5 10.02 -30.39 -7.84
N LEU A 6 10.60 -29.60 -8.76
CA LEU A 6 10.95 -28.20 -8.51
C LEU A 6 9.69 -27.35 -8.22
N ARG A 7 8.62 -27.54 -9.00
CA ARG A 7 7.33 -26.85 -8.77
C ARG A 7 6.77 -27.14 -7.38
N VAL A 8 6.75 -28.40 -6.97
CA VAL A 8 6.23 -28.81 -5.65
C VAL A 8 7.04 -28.18 -4.52
N ILE A 9 8.37 -28.14 -4.65
CA ILE A 9 9.24 -27.48 -3.66
C ILE A 9 8.94 -25.98 -3.56
N ILE A 10 8.76 -25.30 -4.70
CA ILE A 10 8.43 -23.86 -4.73
C ILE A 10 7.05 -23.59 -4.10
N GLN A 11 6.05 -24.44 -4.37
CA GLN A 11 4.70 -24.27 -3.82
C GLN A 11 4.62 -24.44 -2.30
N HIS A 12 5.51 -25.25 -1.72
CA HIS A 12 5.53 -25.55 -0.28
C HIS A 12 6.71 -24.90 0.46
N LEU A 13 7.44 -23.99 -0.19
CA LEU A 13 8.42 -23.16 0.50
C LEU A 13 7.70 -22.28 1.53
N PRO A 14 8.28 -22.07 2.73
CA PRO A 14 7.73 -21.11 3.68
C PRO A 14 7.56 -19.74 3.01
N PRO A 15 6.48 -19.00 3.34
CA PRO A 15 6.24 -17.68 2.76
C PRO A 15 7.39 -16.71 3.05
N GLU A 16 8.06 -16.88 4.20
CA GLU A 16 9.22 -16.08 4.64
C GLU A 16 10.53 -16.43 3.91
N SER A 17 10.53 -17.43 3.01
CA SER A 17 11.75 -17.84 2.32
C SER A 17 12.21 -16.79 1.30
N HIS A 18 13.52 -16.64 1.15
CA HIS A 18 14.11 -15.67 0.22
C HIS A 18 13.57 -15.85 -1.22
N THR A 19 13.38 -17.10 -1.65
CA THR A 19 12.83 -17.43 -2.97
C THR A 19 11.40 -16.95 -3.14
N MET A 20 10.53 -17.15 -2.14
CA MET A 20 9.15 -16.68 -2.19
C MET A 20 9.06 -15.15 -2.19
N THR A 21 9.91 -14.49 -1.39
CA THR A 21 10.04 -13.03 -1.38
C THR A 21 10.53 -12.49 -2.73
N ALA A 22 11.53 -13.11 -3.36
CA ALA A 22 12.01 -12.70 -4.67
C ALA A 22 10.94 -12.86 -5.76
N LEU A 23 10.24 -14.00 -5.77
CA LEU A 23 9.12 -14.23 -6.68
C LEU A 23 7.99 -13.23 -6.44
N ARG A 24 7.76 -12.80 -5.19
CA ARG A 24 6.75 -11.80 -4.80
C ARG A 24 7.12 -10.43 -5.37
N ASN A 25 8.35 -9.99 -5.18
CA ASN A 25 8.81 -8.69 -5.67
C ASN A 25 8.88 -8.59 -7.20
N ALA A 26 9.05 -9.73 -7.89
CA ALA A 26 9.07 -9.80 -9.35
C ALA A 26 7.68 -9.83 -10.01
N MET A 27 6.60 -9.92 -9.21
CA MET A 27 5.24 -10.03 -9.74
C MET A 27 4.73 -8.67 -10.25
N PRO A 28 4.10 -8.61 -11.44
CA PRO A 28 3.49 -7.39 -11.97
C PRO A 28 2.35 -6.86 -11.08
N ALA A 29 2.17 -5.54 -11.04
CA ALA A 29 1.11 -4.90 -10.27
C ALA A 29 -0.31 -5.39 -10.64
N GLU A 30 -0.54 -5.66 -11.92
CA GLU A 30 -1.83 -6.15 -12.43
C GLU A 30 -2.22 -7.52 -11.89
N ASP A 31 -1.23 -8.39 -11.63
CA ASP A 31 -1.48 -9.73 -11.09
C ASP A 31 -1.85 -9.68 -9.61
N PHE A 32 -1.35 -8.67 -8.89
CA PHE A 32 -1.77 -8.44 -7.52
C PHE A 32 -3.18 -7.86 -7.41
N GLU A 33 -3.59 -6.99 -8.33
CA GLU A 33 -4.96 -6.44 -8.35
C GLU A 33 -5.98 -7.57 -8.58
N LYS A 34 -5.69 -8.49 -9.50
CA LYS A 34 -6.50 -9.70 -9.72
C LYS A 34 -6.55 -10.60 -8.48
N GLN A 35 -5.44 -10.73 -7.76
CA GLN A 35 -5.37 -11.55 -6.56
C GLN A 35 -6.12 -10.92 -5.37
N ALA A 36 -6.13 -9.58 -5.30
CA ALA A 36 -6.93 -8.84 -4.34
C ALA A 36 -8.44 -8.96 -4.62
N GLU A 37 -8.84 -8.95 -5.90
CA GLU A 37 -10.24 -9.15 -6.32
C GLU A 37 -10.72 -10.59 -6.12
N SER A 38 -9.86 -11.59 -6.34
CA SER A 38 -10.24 -13.01 -6.20
C SER A 38 -10.47 -13.46 -4.77
N GLY A 39 -10.15 -12.62 -3.77
CA GLY A 39 -10.58 -12.82 -2.39
C GLY A 39 -10.04 -14.07 -1.69
N GLU A 40 -8.89 -14.59 -2.13
CA GLU A 40 -8.23 -15.75 -1.51
C GLU A 40 -7.02 -15.31 -0.66
N PRO A 41 -7.23 -14.77 0.56
CA PRO A 41 -6.14 -14.30 1.42
C PRO A 41 -5.19 -15.41 1.85
N GLU A 42 -5.58 -16.68 1.73
CA GLU A 42 -4.70 -17.83 2.01
C GLU A 42 -3.68 -18.11 0.89
N ARG A 43 -3.91 -17.57 -0.32
CA ARG A 43 -2.95 -17.61 -1.43
C ARG A 43 -2.19 -16.30 -1.61
N ASP A 44 -2.40 -15.35 -0.70
CA ASP A 44 -1.63 -14.13 -0.66
C ASP A 44 -0.17 -14.47 -0.36
N ARG A 45 0.75 -13.76 -1.01
CA ARG A 45 2.17 -14.03 -0.86
C ARG A 45 2.69 -13.53 0.48
N TRP A 46 2.03 -12.56 1.11
CA TRP A 46 2.29 -12.25 2.50
C TRP A 46 1.62 -13.25 3.43
N SER A 47 2.36 -13.77 4.40
CA SER A 47 1.79 -14.48 5.53
C SER A 47 0.90 -13.53 6.35
N LYS A 48 -0.08 -14.08 7.09
CA LYS A 48 -0.89 -13.29 8.04
C LYS A 48 -0.01 -12.56 9.05
N GLN A 49 1.11 -13.17 9.46
CA GLN A 49 2.08 -12.57 10.36
C GLN A 49 2.75 -11.35 9.71
N GLU A 50 3.19 -11.44 8.44
CA GLU A 50 3.75 -10.32 7.69
C GLU A 50 2.75 -9.15 7.60
N GLN A 51 1.47 -9.44 7.31
CA GLN A 51 0.42 -8.41 7.27
C GLN A 51 0.22 -7.71 8.62
N ILE A 52 0.21 -8.47 9.72
CA ILE A 52 0.03 -7.93 11.07
C ILE A 52 1.26 -7.10 11.48
N LEU A 53 2.47 -7.60 11.22
CA LEU A 53 3.71 -6.89 11.53
C LEU A 53 3.83 -5.57 10.74
N ALA A 54 3.46 -5.58 9.46
CA ALA A 54 3.38 -4.35 8.67
C ALA A 54 2.38 -3.35 9.29
N GLY A 55 1.21 -3.81 9.73
CA GLY A 55 0.25 -2.98 10.45
C GLY A 55 0.80 -2.39 11.75
N ILE A 56 1.54 -3.17 12.53
CA ILE A 56 2.19 -2.69 13.76
C ILE A 56 3.24 -1.62 13.43
N TYR A 57 4.06 -1.84 12.40
CA TYR A 57 5.05 -0.87 11.92
C TYR A 57 4.40 0.46 11.54
N ASP A 58 3.33 0.41 10.75
CA ASP A 58 2.57 1.61 10.33
C ASP A 58 2.07 2.42 11.54
N ARG A 59 1.50 1.73 12.54
CA ARG A 59 0.98 2.37 13.77
C ARG A 59 2.07 2.95 14.64
N LEU A 60 3.22 2.29 14.73
CA LEU A 60 4.37 2.80 15.49
C LEU A 60 4.92 4.08 14.85
N GLY A 61 5.00 4.13 13.52
CA GLY A 61 5.39 5.33 12.78
C GLY A 61 4.43 6.50 13.03
N ASP A 62 3.12 6.24 12.99
CA ASP A 62 2.11 7.25 13.31
C ASP A 62 2.23 7.77 14.76
N LEU A 63 2.43 6.87 15.74
CA LEU A 63 2.64 7.25 17.13
C LEU A 63 3.88 8.14 17.28
N GLN A 64 5.01 7.74 16.71
CA GLN A 64 6.23 8.54 16.72
C GLN A 64 6.00 9.93 16.11
N TYR A 65 5.33 10.00 14.96
CA TYR A 65 4.99 11.26 14.32
C TYR A 65 4.13 12.15 15.22
N ILE A 66 3.05 11.61 15.80
CA ILE A 66 2.17 12.34 16.70
C ILE A 66 2.95 12.86 17.91
N THR A 67 3.80 12.02 18.51
CA THR A 67 4.64 12.42 19.65
C THR A 67 5.60 13.54 19.28
N VAL A 68 6.29 13.47 18.14
CA VAL A 68 7.18 14.56 17.71
C VAL A 68 6.41 15.85 17.45
N VAL A 69 5.25 15.77 16.78
CA VAL A 69 4.42 16.96 16.50
C VAL A 69 3.91 17.58 17.79
N ALA A 70 3.37 16.79 18.71
CA ALA A 70 2.83 17.27 19.98
C ALA A 70 3.89 17.94 20.87
N ASN A 71 5.15 17.49 20.77
CA ASN A 71 6.27 18.04 21.53
C ASN A 71 7.09 19.08 20.75
N SER A 72 6.69 19.43 19.53
CA SER A 72 7.34 20.50 18.78
C SER A 72 6.74 21.85 19.15
N ASP A 73 7.59 22.86 19.37
CA ASP A 73 7.22 24.25 19.67
C ASP A 73 6.65 25.02 18.45
N GLY A 74 6.34 24.31 17.37
CA GLY A 74 5.81 24.85 16.12
C GLY A 74 6.83 25.66 15.30
N LYS A 75 8.04 25.89 15.82
CA LYS A 75 9.11 26.63 15.17
C LYS A 75 10.05 25.65 14.45
N GLY A 76 10.31 25.89 13.17
CA GLY A 76 11.20 25.08 12.35
C GLY A 76 10.51 24.05 11.46
N ARG A 77 11.29 23.06 10.98
CA ARG A 77 10.83 22.10 9.97
C ARG A 77 9.87 21.09 10.58
N LYS A 78 8.60 21.14 10.19
CA LYS A 78 7.60 20.15 10.59
C LYS A 78 8.02 18.74 10.13
N PRO A 79 7.91 17.71 10.99
CA PRO A 79 8.15 16.34 10.59
C PRO A 79 7.17 15.95 9.48
N LYS A 80 7.61 15.11 8.55
CA LYS A 80 6.71 14.52 7.55
C LYS A 80 6.06 13.29 8.16
N ARG A 81 4.77 13.09 7.91
CA ARG A 81 4.12 11.84 8.29
C ARG A 81 4.82 10.67 7.59
N PRO A 82 5.19 9.60 8.32
CA PRO A 82 5.81 8.43 7.71
C PRO A 82 4.84 7.79 6.72
N ALA A 83 5.39 7.30 5.61
CA ALA A 83 4.61 6.52 4.66
C ALA A 83 4.41 5.09 5.22
N PRO A 84 3.23 4.49 5.04
CA PRO A 84 3.01 3.11 5.43
C PRO A 84 3.94 2.16 4.65
N LEU A 85 4.24 1.01 5.24
CA LEU A 85 5.01 -0.04 4.60
C LEU A 85 4.28 -0.48 3.32
N PRO A 86 4.97 -0.52 2.16
CA PRO A 86 4.33 -0.96 0.92
C PRO A 86 3.90 -2.41 1.06
N ARG A 87 2.60 -2.66 0.86
CA ARG A 87 2.02 -4.00 0.90
C ARG A 87 2.02 -4.59 -0.52
N PRO A 88 2.20 -5.91 -0.68
CA PRO A 88 2.01 -6.56 -1.98
C PRO A 88 0.63 -6.20 -2.53
N GLY A 89 0.57 -5.82 -3.81
CA GLY A 89 -0.66 -5.40 -4.46
C GLY A 89 -1.21 -4.04 -4.14
N VAL A 90 -0.70 -3.35 -3.13
CA VAL A 90 -1.05 -1.95 -2.90
C VAL A 90 -0.14 -1.09 -3.75
N THR A 91 -0.61 -0.70 -4.93
CA THR A 91 0.04 0.34 -5.74
C THR A 91 0.09 1.65 -4.93
N LYS A 92 1.17 2.43 -5.11
CA LYS A 92 1.27 3.75 -4.47
C LYS A 92 0.01 4.56 -4.84
N PRO A 93 -0.63 5.27 -3.90
CA PRO A 93 -1.81 6.05 -4.22
C PRO A 93 -1.49 6.97 -5.40
N LYS A 94 -2.29 6.88 -6.47
CA LYS A 94 -2.13 7.74 -7.65
C LYS A 94 -2.09 9.18 -7.17
N LYS A 95 -1.07 9.93 -7.60
CA LYS A 95 -0.96 11.35 -7.32
C LYS A 95 -2.24 12.01 -7.85
N GLN A 96 -3.09 12.50 -6.95
CA GLN A 96 -4.32 13.17 -7.35
C GLN A 96 -3.92 14.32 -8.27
N GLN A 97 -4.42 14.30 -9.51
CA GLN A 97 -4.19 15.39 -10.43
C GLN A 97 -4.88 16.63 -9.86
N ALA A 98 -4.14 17.73 -9.77
CA ALA A 98 -4.72 19.01 -9.37
C ALA A 98 -5.87 19.33 -10.32
N MET A 99 -7.04 19.63 -9.77
CA MET A 99 -8.23 19.97 -10.55
C MET A 99 -7.92 21.19 -11.41
N SER A 100 -8.27 21.17 -12.69
CA SER A 100 -8.10 22.33 -13.55
C SER A 100 -9.04 23.45 -13.10
N GLU A 101 -8.65 24.70 -13.37
CA GLU A 101 -9.42 25.89 -13.00
C GLU A 101 -10.83 25.86 -13.62
N GLN A 102 -10.95 25.34 -14.84
CA GLN A 102 -12.23 25.12 -15.52
C GLN A 102 -13.11 24.07 -14.82
N ALA A 103 -12.51 22.97 -14.34
CA ALA A 103 -13.24 21.96 -13.59
C ALA A 103 -13.67 22.48 -12.21
N ALA A 104 -12.87 23.36 -11.59
CA ALA A 104 -13.22 24.03 -10.35
C ALA A 104 -14.42 24.97 -10.50
N ASN A 105 -14.43 25.81 -11.55
CA ASN A 105 -15.53 26.73 -11.81
C ASN A 105 -16.84 25.99 -12.12
N LYS A 106 -16.77 24.91 -12.92
CA LYS A 106 -17.94 24.09 -13.22
C LYS A 106 -18.51 23.39 -11.97
N LEU A 107 -17.63 22.91 -11.11
CA LEU A 107 -18.02 22.28 -9.85
C LEU A 107 -18.60 23.31 -8.87
N PHE A 108 -18.07 24.54 -8.86
CA PHE A 108 -18.60 25.66 -8.10
C PHE A 108 -20.00 26.07 -8.57
N GLU A 109 -20.24 26.16 -9.89
CA GLU A 109 -21.56 26.41 -10.47
C GLU A 109 -22.56 25.30 -10.11
N LEU A 110 -22.16 24.03 -10.17
CA LEU A 110 -23.01 22.90 -9.80
C LEU A 110 -23.40 22.90 -8.31
N ILE A 111 -22.46 23.24 -7.42
CA ILE A 111 -22.71 23.27 -5.97
C ILE A 111 -23.56 24.48 -5.57
N ASN A 112 -23.36 25.63 -6.21
CA ASN A 112 -24.07 26.87 -5.90
C ASN A 112 -25.37 27.06 -6.71
N GLY A 113 -25.82 26.01 -7.41
CA GLY A 113 -27.13 26.01 -8.07
C GLY A 113 -27.21 26.85 -9.35
N GLY A 114 -26.15 26.83 -10.17
CA GLY A 114 -26.11 27.46 -11.49
C GLY A 114 -27.03 26.76 -12.51
N ALA A 115 -28.34 26.96 -12.35
CA ALA A 115 -29.33 26.82 -13.40
C ALA A 115 -30.21 28.08 -13.38
N ALA A 116 -29.68 29.16 -13.96
CA ALA A 116 -30.40 30.25 -14.59
C ALA A 116 -29.46 30.92 -15.61
#